data_AF-X1LJJ2-F1
#
_entry.id   AF-X1LJJ2-F1
#
_cell.length_a   1.000
_cell.length_b   1.000
_cell.length_c   1.000
_cell.angle_alpha   90.00
_cell.angle_beta   90.00
_cell.angle_gamma   90.00
#
_symmetry.space_group_name_H-M   'P 1'
#
loop_
_entity.id
_entity.type
_entity.pdbx_description
1 polymer ?
#
loop_
_entity_poly.entity_id
_entity_poly.type
_entity_poly.pdbx_seq_one_letter_code
_entity_poly.pdbx_strand_id
1 'polypeptide(L)'
;KCREKQLKKYKGLNIIYANQCPWVARSIKDISEIAKKKGLKLKVTELKNAKQAQSAPSVYAIFNLVYNGKLLADHYISNARFLNIINKEILT
;
A
#
# COMPACT_ATOMS: atom_id res chain seq x y z
N LYS A 1 -11.90 11.39 -13.23
CA LYS A 1 -11.72 12.14 -11.96
C LYS A 1 -11.43 11.14 -10.83
N CYS A 2 -10.17 10.76 -10.66
CA CYS A 2 -9.73 9.76 -9.67
C CYS A 2 -9.98 10.26 -8.25
N ARG A 3 -10.35 9.35 -7.34
CA ARG A 3 -10.87 9.64 -5.99
C ARG A 3 -9.74 10.06 -5.01
N GLU A 4 -9.00 11.11 -5.32
CA GLU A 4 -7.96 11.68 -4.45
C GLU A 4 -8.49 12.03 -3.05
N LYS A 5 -9.77 12.42 -2.95
CA LYS A 5 -10.45 12.69 -1.67
C LYS A 5 -10.39 11.49 -0.70
N GLN A 6 -10.39 10.27 -1.20
CA GLN A 6 -10.35 9.08 -0.37
C GLN A 6 -8.94 8.70 0.09
N LEU A 7 -7.88 9.17 -0.58
CA LEU A 7 -6.51 8.90 -0.13
C LEU A 7 -6.17 9.72 1.12
N LYS A 8 -6.73 10.93 1.25
CA LYS A 8 -6.52 11.82 2.41
C LYS A 8 -6.84 11.20 3.77
N LYS A 9 -7.62 10.11 3.82
CA LYS A 9 -7.93 9.38 5.06
C LYS A 9 -6.77 8.49 5.56
N TYR A 10 -5.78 8.20 4.72
CA TYR A 10 -4.63 7.37 5.06
C TYR A 10 -3.44 8.25 5.49
N LYS A 11 -3.26 8.35 6.81
CA LYS A 11 -2.09 9.02 7.43
C LYS A 11 -0.97 8.01 7.68
N GLY A 12 0.28 8.43 7.50
CA GLY A 12 1.45 7.57 7.57
C GLY A 12 1.55 6.62 6.37
N LEU A 13 2.35 5.57 6.52
CA LEU A 13 2.59 4.58 5.49
C LEU A 13 1.53 3.47 5.52
N ASN A 14 0.75 3.35 4.45
CA ASN A 14 -0.36 2.42 4.34
C ASN A 14 -0.24 1.58 3.06
N ILE A 15 -0.50 0.28 3.17
CA ILE A 15 -0.73 -0.60 2.03
C ILE A 15 -2.18 -1.09 2.08
N ILE A 16 -2.87 -0.98 0.96
CA ILE A 16 -4.23 -1.49 0.77
C ILE A 16 -4.18 -2.48 -0.38
N TYR A 17 -4.49 -3.75 -0.15
CA TYR A 17 -4.43 -4.78 -1.19
C TYR A 17 -5.61 -5.74 -1.13
N ALA A 18 -5.96 -6.36 -2.26
CA ALA A 18 -6.95 -7.44 -2.32
C ALA A 18 -6.24 -8.78 -2.53
N ASN A 19 -6.54 -9.75 -1.67
CA ASN A 19 -5.91 -11.07 -1.70
C ASN A 19 -6.60 -11.97 -2.73
N GLN A 20 -6.35 -11.70 -4.01
CA GLN A 20 -6.82 -12.54 -5.12
C GLN A 20 -5.87 -13.73 -5.40
N CYS A 21 -4.68 -13.76 -4.77
CA CYS A 21 -3.69 -14.82 -4.96
C CYS A 21 -2.78 -14.98 -3.72
N PRO A 22 -2.51 -16.22 -3.26
CA PRO A 22 -1.70 -16.48 -2.06
C PRO A 22 -0.25 -15.97 -2.14
N TRP A 23 0.30 -15.80 -3.35
CA TRP A 23 1.65 -15.24 -3.55
C TRP A 23 1.79 -13.81 -3.01
N VAL A 24 0.70 -13.05 -3.07
CA VAL A 24 0.66 -11.66 -2.63
C VAL A 24 0.91 -11.55 -1.14
N ALA A 25 0.31 -12.45 -0.34
CA ALA A 25 0.45 -12.43 1.11
C ALA A 25 1.92 -12.56 1.54
N ARG A 26 2.73 -13.34 0.80
CA ARG A 26 4.17 -13.45 1.05
C ARG A 26 4.89 -12.13 0.79
N SER A 27 4.66 -11.51 -0.37
CA SER A 27 5.29 -10.22 -0.69
C SER A 27 4.90 -9.11 0.30
N ILE A 28 3.65 -9.08 0.76
CA ILE A 28 3.20 -8.12 1.78
C ILE A 28 3.92 -8.36 3.11
N LYS A 29 4.15 -9.61 3.49
CA LYS A 29 4.90 -9.96 4.69
C LYS A 29 6.35 -9.46 4.61
N ASP A 30 7.03 -9.72 3.50
CA ASP A 30 8.41 -9.28 3.29
C ASP A 30 8.53 -7.75 3.34
N ILE A 31 7.62 -7.04 2.67
CA ILE A 31 7.52 -5.58 2.69
C ILE A 31 7.31 -5.04 4.12
N SER A 32 6.48 -5.73 4.91
CA SER A 32 6.21 -5.36 6.31
C SER A 32 7.44 -5.54 7.20
N GLU A 33 8.21 -6.60 7.00
CA GLU A 33 9.48 -6.81 7.70
C GLU A 33 10.51 -5.74 7.33
N ILE A 34 10.61 -5.37 6.05
CA ILE A 34 11.50 -4.30 5.57
C ILE A 34 11.13 -2.96 6.22
N ALA A 35 9.84 -2.61 6.24
CA ALA A 35 9.38 -1.38 6.88
C ALA A 35 9.73 -1.36 8.37
N LYS A 36 9.53 -2.47 9.08
CA LYS A 36 9.88 -2.62 10.49
C LYS A 36 11.39 -2.46 10.72
N LYS A 37 12.24 -3.06 9.88
CA LYS A 37 13.71 -2.91 9.94
C LYS A 37 14.17 -1.47 9.71
N LYS A 38 13.41 -0.70 8.91
CA LYS A 38 13.66 0.73 8.67
C LYS A 38 13.05 1.65 9.74
N GLY A 39 12.45 1.10 10.80
CA GLY A 39 11.79 1.89 11.84
C GLY A 39 10.47 2.54 11.41
N LEU A 40 9.88 2.09 10.29
CA LEU A 40 8.66 2.65 9.74
C LEU A 40 7.43 1.88 10.20
N LYS A 41 6.41 2.61 10.64
CA LYS A 41 5.12 2.04 11.01
C LYS A 41 4.25 1.88 9.75
N LEU A 42 4.37 0.71 9.11
CA LEU A 42 3.51 0.31 8.00
C LEU A 42 2.18 -0.23 8.51
N LYS A 43 1.07 0.30 7.99
CA LYS A 43 -0.27 -0.23 8.20
C LYS A 43 -0.73 -0.99 6.96
N VAL A 44 -1.04 -2.28 7.11
CA VAL A 44 -1.53 -3.13 6.02
C VAL A 44 -3.03 -3.35 6.17
N THR A 45 -3.79 -3.10 5.10
CA THR A 45 -5.24 -3.29 5.03
C THR A 45 -5.56 -4.26 3.90
N GLU A 46 -6.06 -5.45 4.24
CA GLU A 46 -6.53 -6.44 3.28
C GLU A 46 -8.01 -6.21 2.95
N LEU A 47 -8.33 -6.09 1.66
CA LEU A 47 -9.69 -6.00 1.14
C LEU A 47 -10.17 -7.43 0.86
N LYS A 48 -11.05 -7.96 1.73
CA LYS A 48 -11.55 -9.34 1.64
C LYS A 48 -12.83 -9.47 0.81
N ASN A 49 -13.64 -8.41 0.76
CA ASN A 49 -14.99 -8.45 0.19
C ASN A 49 -15.18 -7.40 -0.91
N ALA A 50 -16.03 -7.69 -1.90
CA ALA A 50 -16.38 -6.76 -2.98
C ALA A 50 -16.90 -5.40 -2.47
N LYS A 51 -17.61 -5.40 -1.33
CA LYS A 51 -18.10 -4.19 -0.67
C LYS A 51 -16.97 -3.30 -0.12
N GLN A 52 -15.84 -3.89 0.29
CA GLN A 52 -14.64 -3.15 0.70
C GLN A 52 -13.85 -2.66 -0.52
N ALA A 53 -13.85 -3.42 -1.63
CA ALA A 53 -13.25 -2.99 -2.88
C ALA A 53 -13.97 -1.78 -3.50
N GLN A 54 -15.31 -1.69 -3.39
CA GLN A 54 -16.07 -0.52 -3.85
C GLN A 54 -15.78 0.76 -3.05
N SER A 55 -15.44 0.63 -1.76
CA SER A 55 -15.05 1.75 -0.88
C SER A 55 -13.55 2.07 -0.93
N ALA A 56 -12.79 1.34 -1.75
CA ALA A 56 -11.37 1.59 -1.95
C ALA A 56 -11.13 2.89 -2.73
N PRO A 57 -10.01 3.58 -2.45
CA PRO A 57 -9.69 4.88 -3.06
C PRO A 57 -9.30 4.82 -4.55
N SER A 58 -9.06 3.62 -5.13
CA SER A 58 -8.54 3.46 -6.49
C SER A 58 -9.44 2.58 -7.35
N VAL A 59 -9.51 2.92 -8.65
CA VAL A 59 -10.15 2.13 -9.71
C VAL A 59 -9.44 0.77 -9.91
N TYR A 60 -8.21 0.64 -9.41
CA TYR A 60 -7.36 -0.55 -9.49
C TYR A 60 -7.31 -1.24 -8.11
N ALA A 61 -8.31 -2.07 -7.83
CA ALA A 61 -8.61 -2.63 -6.52
C ALA A 61 -7.64 -3.74 -6.03
N ILE A 62 -6.41 -3.80 -6.55
CA ILE A 62 -5.50 -4.92 -6.31
C ILE A 62 -4.41 -4.57 -5.28
N PHE A 63 -3.72 -3.44 -5.44
CA PHE A 63 -2.66 -3.00 -4.52
C PHE A 63 -2.50 -1.48 -4.56
N ASN A 64 -2.38 -0.83 -3.42
CA ASN A 64 -2.10 0.61 -3.32
C ASN A 64 -1.14 0.85 -2.16
N LEU A 65 0.00 1.51 -2.45
CA LEU A 65 0.91 2.06 -1.46
C LEU A 65 0.64 3.55 -1.31
N VAL A 66 0.30 3.98 -0.10
CA VAL A 66 -0.11 5.35 0.20
C VAL A 66 0.72 5.90 1.35
N TYR A 67 1.24 7.11 1.21
CA TYR A 67 1.93 7.82 2.27
C TYR A 67 1.31 9.21 2.46
N ASN A 68 0.77 9.49 3.65
CA ASN A 68 0.15 10.78 3.99
C ASN A 68 -0.85 11.29 2.93
N GLY A 69 -1.70 10.39 2.42
CA GLY A 69 -2.69 10.69 1.40
C GLY A 69 -2.17 10.85 -0.03
N LYS A 70 -0.87 10.65 -0.27
CA LYS A 70 -0.25 10.56 -1.59
C LYS A 70 -0.16 9.09 -2.02
N LEU A 71 -0.65 8.79 -3.23
CA LEU A 71 -0.47 7.47 -3.84
C LEU A 71 0.97 7.36 -4.36
N LEU A 72 1.72 6.38 -3.85
CA LEU A 72 3.11 6.11 -4.26
C LEU A 72 3.19 4.97 -5.29
N ALA A 73 2.28 4.00 -5.21
CA ALA A 73 2.14 2.91 -6.19
C ALA A 73 0.71 2.37 -6.20
N ASP A 74 0.23 1.91 -7.35
CA ASP A 74 -1.11 1.38 -7.62
C ASP A 74 -1.11 -0.06 -8.18
N HIS A 75 0.06 -0.70 -8.18
CA HIS A 75 0.30 -2.06 -8.63
C HIS A 75 1.32 -2.74 -7.71
N TYR A 76 1.41 -4.08 -7.77
CA TYR A 76 2.40 -4.82 -6.99
C TYR A 76 3.82 -4.36 -7.32
N ILE A 77 4.58 -4.09 -6.28
CA ILE A 77 5.98 -3.68 -6.37
C ILE A 77 6.88 -4.72 -5.72
N SER A 78 8.09 -4.87 -6.25
CA SER A 78 9.12 -5.70 -5.63
C SER A 78 9.66 -5.05 -4.35
N ASN A 79 10.29 -5.85 -3.49
CA ASN A 79 10.96 -5.39 -2.27
C ASN A 79 11.99 -4.27 -2.57
N ALA A 80 12.74 -4.41 -3.66
CA ALA A 80 13.71 -3.39 -4.09
C ALA A 80 13.02 -2.07 -4.49
N ARG A 81 11.90 -2.14 -5.22
CA ARG A 81 11.17 -0.92 -5.62
C ARG A 81 10.50 -0.25 -4.42
N PHE A 82 9.99 -1.03 -3.46
CA PHE A 82 9.49 -0.51 -2.19
C PHE A 82 10.57 0.26 -1.41
N LEU A 83 11.78 -0.30 -1.30
CA LEU A 83 12.90 0.37 -0.66
C LEU A 83 13.25 1.69 -1.34
N ASN A 84 13.33 1.71 -2.68
CA ASN A 84 13.62 2.92 -3.44
C ASN A 84 12.58 4.02 -3.20
N ILE A 85 11.29 3.63 -3.18
CA ILE A 85 10.19 4.57 -2.90
C ILE A 85 10.31 5.14 -1.49
N ILE A 86 10.53 4.30 -0.48
CA ILE A 86 10.67 4.74 0.90
C ILE A 86 11.86 5.67 1.09
N ASN A 87 13.02 5.30 0.54
CA ASN A 87 14.23 6.10 0.66
C ASN A 87 14.03 7.51 0.06
N LYS A 88 13.29 7.59 -1.06
CA LYS A 88 13.03 8.84 -1.79
C LYS A 88 11.89 9.70 -1.22
N GLU A 89 10.85 9.07 -0.67
CA GLU A 89 9.61 9.78 -0.30
C GLU A 89 9.43 9.94 1.22
N ILE A 90 10.18 9.19 2.03
CA ILE A 90 10.02 9.13 3.49
C ILE A 90 11.32 9.39 4.25
N LEU A 91 12.44 8.84 3.78
CA LEU A 91 13.74 8.93 4.46
C LEU A 91 14.69 9.98 3.85
N THR A 92 14.17 10.83 2.96
CA THR A 92 14.87 12.02 2.45
C THR A 92 14.64 13.18 3.40
#